data_AF-A0A7M2SYU2-F1
#
_entry.id   AF-A0A7M2SYU2-F1
#
_cell.length_a   1.000
_cell.length_b   1.000
_cell.length_c   1.000
_cell.angle_alpha   90.00
_cell.angle_beta   90.00
_cell.angle_gamma   90.00
#
_symmetry.space_group_name_H-M   'P 1'
#
loop_
_entity.id
_entity.type
_entity.pdbx_description
1 polymer ?
#
loop_
_entity_poly.entity_id
_entity_poly.type
_entity_poly.pdbx_seq_one_letter_code
_entity_poly.pdbx_strand_id
1 'polypeptide(L)'
;MRSQAAGFVTRVTARNRLPLDYSVASLRLVDFLIDGLRKGGADRERARETLFGLGAYVGEVLVRRAGAVWEDFDADQRAYFGQPVGVRMPDGRVWNPLGKVHNRFDTGGPTESLQTFYLTLHGRARRVVA
;
A
#
# COMPACT_ATOMS: atom_id res chain seq x y z
N MET A 1 -5.30 -9.81 5.18
CA MET A 1 -4.71 -8.88 4.19
C MET A 1 -3.92 -9.58 3.08
N ARG A 2 -3.13 -10.63 3.37
CA ARG A 2 -2.40 -11.38 2.33
C ARG A 2 -3.29 -11.95 1.21
N SER A 3 -4.41 -12.60 1.55
CA SER A 3 -5.34 -13.15 0.56
C SER A 3 -6.02 -12.06 -0.28
N GLN A 4 -6.31 -10.91 0.33
CA GLN A 4 -6.86 -9.75 -0.37
C GLN A 4 -5.88 -9.20 -1.41
N ALA A 5 -4.59 -9.04 -1.04
CA ALA A 5 -3.55 -8.61 -1.95
C ALA A 5 -3.33 -9.60 -3.10
N ALA A 6 -3.27 -10.91 -2.80
CA ALA A 6 -3.13 -11.95 -3.81
C ALA A 6 -4.31 -11.96 -4.79
N GLY A 7 -5.54 -11.94 -4.27
CA GLY A 7 -6.75 -11.89 -5.10
C GLY A 7 -6.82 -10.62 -5.95
N PHE A 8 -6.39 -9.47 -5.41
CA PHE A 8 -6.26 -8.24 -6.18
C PHE A 8 -5.27 -8.40 -7.34
N VAL A 9 -4.04 -8.86 -7.07
CA VAL A 9 -3.01 -9.08 -8.09
C VAL A 9 -3.54 -9.99 -9.18
N THR A 10 -4.11 -11.15 -8.83
CA THR A 10 -4.70 -12.09 -9.79
C THR A 10 -5.72 -11.41 -10.71
N ARG A 11 -6.63 -10.59 -10.16
CA ARG A 11 -7.65 -9.89 -10.95
C ARG A 11 -7.04 -8.86 -11.90
N VAL A 12 -6.15 -8.00 -11.41
CA VAL A 12 -5.59 -6.91 -12.23
C VAL A 12 -4.56 -7.39 -13.25
N THR A 13 -3.90 -8.52 -13.00
CA THR A 13 -2.96 -9.12 -13.95
C THR A 13 -3.61 -10.09 -14.93
N ALA A 14 -4.91 -10.38 -14.78
CA ALA A 14 -5.60 -11.38 -15.62
C ALA A 14 -5.63 -10.99 -17.12
N ARG A 15 -5.65 -9.69 -17.42
CA ARG A 15 -5.76 -9.15 -18.79
C ARG A 15 -4.48 -8.52 -19.30
N ASN A 16 -3.64 -7.97 -18.41
CA ASN A 16 -2.34 -7.39 -18.73
C ASN A 16 -1.28 -7.90 -17.75
N ARG A 17 -0.09 -8.25 -18.25
CA ARG A 17 1.06 -8.61 -17.39
C ARG A 17 1.62 -7.36 -16.71
N LEU A 18 0.97 -6.92 -15.64
CA LEU A 18 1.50 -5.92 -14.72
C LEU A 18 2.47 -6.60 -13.75
N PRO A 19 3.75 -6.17 -13.65
CA PRO A 19 4.74 -6.78 -12.75
C PRO A 19 4.50 -6.39 -11.28
N LEU A 20 3.36 -6.81 -10.72
CA LEU A 20 3.01 -6.68 -9.31
C LEU A 20 3.60 -7.86 -8.51
N ASP A 21 4.93 -7.89 -8.41
CA ASP A 21 5.76 -8.97 -7.87
C ASP A 21 6.12 -8.82 -6.37
N TYR A 22 5.47 -7.91 -5.67
CA TYR A 22 5.75 -7.51 -4.30
C TYR A 22 7.19 -7.01 -4.07
N SER A 23 7.86 -6.49 -5.11
CA SER A 23 9.13 -5.79 -4.99
C SER A 23 8.93 -4.32 -4.57
N VAL A 24 9.99 -3.69 -4.06
CA VAL A 24 9.98 -2.24 -3.81
C VAL A 24 9.86 -1.46 -5.14
N ALA A 25 10.40 -1.99 -6.23
CA ALA A 25 10.31 -1.36 -7.55
C ALA A 25 8.86 -1.31 -8.07
N SER A 26 8.06 -2.35 -7.79
CA SER A 26 6.66 -2.41 -8.17
C SER A 26 5.79 -1.29 -7.55
N LEU A 27 6.24 -0.63 -6.47
CA LEU A 27 5.52 0.51 -5.89
C LEU A 27 5.42 1.70 -6.86
N ARG A 28 6.38 1.85 -7.78
CA ARG A 28 6.26 2.83 -8.88
C ARG A 28 5.09 2.51 -9.79
N LEU A 29 4.86 1.23 -10.07
CA LEU A 29 3.72 0.81 -10.87
C LEU A 29 2.40 1.10 -10.16
N VAL A 30 2.34 0.87 -8.84
CA VAL A 30 1.17 1.26 -8.06
C VAL A 30 0.94 2.76 -8.11
N ASP A 31 2.01 3.55 -7.99
CA ASP A 31 1.94 5.00 -8.13
C ASP A 31 1.30 5.41 -9.47
N PHE A 32 1.73 4.78 -10.58
CA PHE A 32 1.16 4.99 -11.93
C PHE A 32 -0.30 4.54 -12.06
N LEU A 33 -0.68 3.41 -11.46
CA LEU A 33 -2.06 2.93 -11.49
C LEU A 33 -3.01 3.92 -10.79
N ILE A 34 -2.59 4.48 -9.66
CA ILE A 34 -3.36 5.49 -8.92
C ILE A 34 -3.49 6.77 -9.74
N ASP A 35 -2.41 7.22 -10.38
CA ASP A 35 -2.45 8.37 -11.28
C ASP A 35 -3.39 8.14 -12.48
N GLY A 36 -3.40 6.93 -13.03
CA GLY A 36 -4.33 6.52 -14.10
C GLY A 36 -5.79 6.58 -13.66
N LEU A 37 -6.12 6.04 -12.49
CA LEU A 37 -7.47 6.08 -11.92
C LEU A 37 -7.95 7.53 -11.72
N ARG A 38 -7.09 8.38 -11.16
CA ARG A 38 -7.39 9.80 -10.92
C ARG A 38 -7.62 10.56 -12.24
N LYS A 39 -6.72 10.40 -13.21
CA LYS A 39 -6.85 11.05 -14.53
C LYS A 39 -8.05 10.54 -15.33
N GLY A 40 -8.47 9.29 -15.09
CA GLY A 40 -9.66 8.70 -15.69
C GLY A 40 -10.99 9.21 -15.11
N GLY A 41 -10.96 10.14 -14.14
CA GLY A 41 -12.16 10.72 -13.55
C GLY A 41 -12.96 9.74 -12.69
N ALA A 42 -12.34 8.67 -12.20
CA ALA A 42 -12.97 7.78 -11.25
C ALA A 42 -13.29 8.56 -9.97
N ASP A 43 -14.55 8.52 -9.52
CA ASP A 43 -14.90 9.00 -8.19
C ASP A 43 -14.40 8.01 -7.12
N ARG A 44 -14.35 8.47 -5.87
CA ARG A 44 -13.84 7.69 -4.73
C ARG A 44 -14.61 6.39 -4.52
N GLU A 45 -15.91 6.38 -4.85
CA GLU A 45 -16.77 5.22 -4.66
C GLU A 45 -16.43 4.12 -5.67
N ARG A 46 -16.32 4.49 -6.95
CA ARG A 46 -15.92 3.58 -8.04
C ARG A 46 -14.50 3.07 -7.87
N ALA A 47 -13.61 3.89 -7.30
CA ALA A 47 -12.21 3.50 -7.05
C ALA A 47 -12.04 2.68 -5.76
N ARG A 48 -13.03 2.61 -4.87
CA ARG A 48 -12.91 2.06 -3.51
C ARG A 48 -12.27 0.68 -3.44
N GLU A 49 -12.79 -0.29 -4.19
CA GLU A 49 -12.28 -1.67 -4.18
C GLU A 49 -10.85 -1.76 -4.73
N THR A 50 -10.56 -0.99 -5.77
CA THR A 50 -9.23 -0.95 -6.39
C THR A 50 -8.21 -0.32 -5.43
N LEU A 51 -8.57 0.78 -4.77
CA LEU A 51 -7.72 1.45 -3.77
C LEU A 51 -7.48 0.54 -2.56
N PHE A 52 -8.50 -0.20 -2.11
CA PHE A 52 -8.34 -1.19 -1.05
C PHE A 52 -7.35 -2.29 -1.46
N GLY A 53 -7.48 -2.84 -2.67
CA GLY A 53 -6.57 -3.86 -3.19
C GLY A 53 -5.13 -3.37 -3.35
N LEU A 54 -4.96 -2.13 -3.83
CA LEU A 54 -3.66 -1.46 -3.91
C LEU A 54 -3.06 -1.22 -2.51
N GLY A 55 -3.86 -0.79 -1.53
CA GLY A 55 -3.43 -0.64 -0.14
C GLY A 55 -2.99 -1.97 0.48
N ALA A 56 -3.74 -3.04 0.24
CA ALA A 56 -3.37 -4.40 0.64
C ALA A 56 -2.04 -4.83 0.01
N TYR A 57 -1.84 -4.56 -1.27
CA TYR A 57 -0.59 -4.84 -1.98
C TYR A 57 0.60 -4.07 -1.39
N VAL A 58 0.45 -2.76 -1.14
CA VAL A 58 1.49 -1.94 -0.50
C VAL A 58 1.85 -2.51 0.87
N GLY A 59 0.86 -2.86 1.69
CA GLY A 59 1.12 -3.47 2.99
C GLY A 59 1.85 -4.81 2.90
N GLU A 60 1.54 -5.65 1.91
CA GLU A 60 2.31 -6.89 1.66
C GLU A 60 3.76 -6.61 1.23
N VAL A 61 4.02 -5.53 0.48
CA VAL A 61 5.40 -5.10 0.18
C VAL A 61 6.12 -4.73 1.49
N LEU A 62 5.47 -4.00 2.41
CA LEU A 62 6.05 -3.66 3.71
C LEU A 62 6.35 -4.90 4.55
N VAL A 63 5.40 -5.83 4.62
CA VAL A 63 5.57 -7.09 5.36
C VAL A 63 6.76 -7.89 4.82
N ARG A 64 6.84 -8.05 3.50
CA ARG A 64 7.87 -8.90 2.85
C ARG A 64 9.24 -8.26 2.77
N ARG A 65 9.31 -6.93 2.58
CA ARG A 65 10.55 -6.22 2.28
C ARG A 65 11.11 -5.41 3.43
N ALA A 66 10.25 -5.06 4.40
CA ALA A 66 10.61 -4.19 5.51
C ALA A 66 10.50 -4.87 6.88
N GLY A 67 10.06 -6.14 6.92
CA GLY A 67 9.87 -6.91 8.17
C GLY A 67 8.64 -6.48 8.96
N ALA A 68 7.70 -5.76 8.35
CA ALA A 68 6.48 -5.35 9.01
C ALA A 68 5.56 -6.56 9.25
N VAL A 69 4.59 -6.40 10.15
CA VAL A 69 3.52 -7.38 10.37
C VAL A 69 2.18 -6.68 10.29
N TRP A 70 1.17 -7.37 9.76
CA TRP A 70 -0.20 -6.86 9.79
C TRP A 70 -0.71 -6.79 11.23
N GLU A 71 -1.42 -5.70 11.53
CA GLU A 71 -2.08 -5.46 12.81
C GLU A 71 -3.48 -4.90 12.56
N ASP A 72 -4.45 -5.38 13.34
CA ASP A 72 -5.76 -4.76 13.45
C ASP A 72 -5.63 -3.55 14.37
N PHE A 73 -6.08 -2.39 13.89
CA PHE A 73 -6.05 -1.18 14.69
C PHE A 73 -7.01 -1.27 15.86
N ASP A 74 -6.58 -0.78 17.03
CA ASP A 74 -7.44 -0.53 18.18
C ASP A 74 -8.42 0.63 17.92
N ALA A 75 -9.27 0.95 18.89
CA ALA A 75 -10.28 2.00 18.73
C ALA A 75 -9.68 3.39 18.44
N ASP A 76 -8.58 3.74 19.09
CA ASP A 76 -7.92 5.05 18.97
C ASP A 76 -7.20 5.16 17.62
N GLN A 77 -6.51 4.10 17.22
CA GLN A 77 -5.86 3.98 15.92
C GLN A 77 -6.89 4.01 14.78
N ARG A 78 -8.05 3.35 14.94
CA ARG A 78 -9.14 3.42 13.96
C ARG A 78 -9.69 4.83 13.83
N ALA A 79 -9.88 5.53 14.95
CA ALA A 79 -10.33 6.92 14.95
C ALA A 79 -9.31 7.84 14.26
N TYR A 80 -8.01 7.62 14.49
CA TYR A 80 -6.94 8.43 13.91
C TYR A 80 -6.73 8.16 12.41
N PHE A 81 -6.69 6.88 12.01
CA PHE A 81 -6.33 6.48 10.65
C PHE A 81 -7.51 6.30 9.70
N GLY A 82 -8.74 6.21 10.23
CA GLY A 82 -9.95 5.99 9.44
C GLY A 82 -9.98 4.64 8.70
N GLN A 83 -9.13 3.69 9.07
CA GLN A 83 -9.02 2.35 8.49
C GLN A 83 -8.98 1.31 9.62
N PRO A 84 -9.44 0.07 9.39
CA PRO A 84 -9.48 -0.95 10.44
C PRO A 84 -8.14 -1.65 10.68
N VAL A 85 -7.19 -1.52 9.75
CA VAL A 85 -5.94 -2.30 9.70
C VAL A 85 -4.75 -1.45 9.26
N GLY A 86 -3.57 -1.86 9.71
CA GLY A 86 -2.30 -1.34 9.20
C GLY A 86 -1.16 -2.32 9.41
N VAL A 87 0.06 -1.81 9.35
CA VAL A 87 1.26 -2.61 9.56
C VAL A 87 2.11 -2.03 10.67
N ARG A 88 2.58 -2.89 11.55
CA ARG A 88 3.54 -2.57 12.59
C ARG A 88 4.94 -2.93 12.14
N MET A 89 5.86 -1.97 12.24
CA MET A 89 7.26 -2.14 11.91
C MET A 89 8.03 -2.83 13.04
N PRO A 90 9.20 -3.41 12.76
CA PRO A 90 10.10 -3.94 13.79
C PRO A 90 10.45 -2.99 14.94
N ASP A 91 10.46 -1.68 14.70
CA ASP A 91 10.70 -0.66 15.76
C ASP A 91 9.44 -0.31 16.58
N GLY A 92 8.32 -0.99 16.33
CA GLY A 92 7.04 -0.78 17.00
C GLY A 92 6.17 0.30 16.36
N ARG A 93 6.66 1.08 15.40
CA ARG A 93 5.84 2.11 14.73
C ARG A 93 4.76 1.49 13.87
N VAL A 94 3.57 2.09 13.90
CA VAL A 94 2.42 1.65 13.12
C VAL A 94 2.20 2.58 11.92
N TRP A 95 1.92 1.99 10.76
CA TRP A 95 1.65 2.69 9.52
C TRP A 95 0.35 2.19 8.89
N ASN A 96 -0.32 3.07 8.13
CA ASN A 96 -1.56 2.76 7.41
C ASN A 96 -1.34 2.78 5.88
N PRO A 97 -1.07 1.62 5.25
CA PRO A 97 -0.90 1.51 3.80
C PRO A 97 -2.15 1.91 3.00
N LEU A 98 -3.35 1.61 3.52
CA LEU A 98 -4.62 1.92 2.87
C LEU A 98 -4.83 3.44 2.85
N GLY A 99 -4.63 4.08 4.01
CA GLY A 99 -4.67 5.54 4.13
C GLY A 99 -3.65 6.22 3.21
N LYS A 100 -2.43 5.68 3.10
CA LYS A 100 -1.41 6.24 2.19
C LYS A 100 -1.82 6.16 0.72
N VAL A 101 -2.47 5.06 0.30
CA VAL A 101 -3.03 4.93 -1.06
C VAL A 101 -4.18 5.92 -1.29
N HIS A 102 -5.06 6.10 -0.30
CA HIS A 102 -6.12 7.11 -0.38
C HIS A 102 -5.56 8.54 -0.50
N ASN A 103 -4.58 8.91 0.32
CA ASN A 103 -3.93 10.23 0.25
C ASN A 103 -3.29 10.46 -1.13
N ARG A 104 -2.65 9.43 -1.70
CA ARG A 104 -2.11 9.50 -3.06
C ARG A 104 -3.21 9.67 -4.12
N PHE A 105 -4.34 9.02 -3.96
CA PHE A 105 -5.45 9.18 -4.90
C PHE A 105 -6.07 10.58 -4.82
N ASP A 106 -6.27 11.09 -3.60
CA ASP A 106 -6.94 12.37 -3.35
C ASP A 106 -6.05 13.58 -3.71
N THR A 107 -4.80 13.60 -3.23
CA THR A 107 -3.87 14.73 -3.40
C THR A 107 -2.90 14.50 -4.57
N GLY A 108 -2.43 13.27 -4.70
CA GLY A 108 -1.39 12.85 -5.64
C GLY A 108 -0.07 13.62 -5.52
N GLY A 109 0.71 13.61 -6.60
CA GLY A 109 2.02 14.26 -6.64
C GLY A 109 3.17 13.39 -6.10
N PRO A 110 4.40 13.92 -6.15
CA PRO A 110 5.61 13.18 -5.78
C PRO A 110 5.75 12.95 -4.27
N THR A 111 5.20 13.83 -3.43
CA THR A 111 5.19 13.71 -1.96
C THR A 111 4.36 12.52 -1.48
N GLU A 112 3.33 12.16 -2.23
CA GLU A 112 2.49 10.99 -1.97
C GLU A 112 2.96 9.73 -2.70
N SER A 113 4.20 9.69 -3.23
CA SER A 113 4.74 8.47 -3.83
C SER A 113 4.87 7.36 -2.78
N LEU A 114 4.30 6.20 -3.09
CA LEU A 114 4.39 4.99 -2.29
C LEU A 114 5.82 4.45 -2.29
N GLN A 115 6.54 4.62 -3.39
CA GLN A 115 7.95 4.29 -3.41
C GLN A 115 8.76 5.24 -2.53
N THR A 116 8.57 6.55 -2.65
CA THR A 116 9.28 7.51 -1.78
C THR A 116 8.97 7.24 -0.33
N PHE A 117 7.69 6.98 -0.01
CA PHE A 117 7.24 6.55 1.31
C PHE A 117 8.01 5.31 1.81
N TYR A 118 8.17 4.27 0.99
CA TYR A 118 8.99 3.12 1.36
C TYR A 118 10.46 3.47 1.61
N LEU A 119 11.04 4.34 0.78
CA LEU A 119 12.45 4.72 0.88
C LEU A 119 12.74 5.54 2.13
N THR A 120 11.80 6.40 2.53
CA THR A 120 11.85 7.21 3.76
C THR A 120 11.27 6.49 4.98
N LEU A 121 10.77 5.26 4.82
CA LEU A 121 10.16 4.49 5.88
C LEU A 121 11.17 4.19 7.00
N HIS A 122 10.83 4.60 8.22
CA HIS A 122 11.57 4.28 9.43
C HIS A 122 11.15 2.91 9.99
N GLY A 123 12.01 2.31 10.82
CA GLY A 123 11.69 1.09 11.55
C GLY A 123 11.86 -0.22 10.81
N ARG A 124 12.37 -0.19 9.58
CA ARG A 124 12.58 -1.38 8.74
C ARG A 124 13.65 -2.29 9.35
N ALA A 125 13.46 -3.60 9.21
CA ALA A 125 14.51 -4.56 9.53
C ALA A 125 15.75 -4.25 8.69
N ARG A 126 16.91 -4.11 9.35
CA ARG A 126 18.19 -3.98 8.66
C ARG A 126 18.40 -5.26 7.86
N ARG A 127 18.60 -5.16 6.55
CA ARG A 127 18.92 -6.33 5.73
C ARG A 127 20.28 -6.83 6.20
N VAL A 128 20.30 -7.93 6.95
CA VAL A 128 21.55 -8.66 7.22
C VAL A 128 21.95 -9.22 5.86
N VAL A 129 22.95 -8.60 5.25
CA VAL A 129 23.61 -9.18 4.09
C VAL A 129 24.43 -10.34 4.67
N ALA A 130 23.97 -11.56 4.41
CA ALA A 130 24.76 -12.76 4.66
C ALA A 130 25.87 -12.85 3.61
#